data_AF-A0A6I3LJA5-F1
#
_entry.id   AF-A0A6I3LJA5-F1
#
_cell.length_a   1.000
_cell.length_b   1.000
_cell.length_c   1.000
_cell.angle_alpha   90.00
_cell.angle_beta   90.00
_cell.angle_gamma   90.00
#
_symmetry.space_group_name_H-M   'P 1'
#
loop_
_entity.id
_entity.type
_entity.pdbx_description
1 polymer ?
#
loop_
_entity_poly.entity_id
_entity_poly.type
_entity_poly.pdbx_seq_one_letter_code
_entity_poly.pdbx_strand_id
1 'polypeptide(L)'
;RHLYVAIWFYIGTWVGITMLHVFNNLEVPLSFTGWKSYSAYSGVKDALVQWWYGHNAVAFFLTTPVLGLMYYFLPKASERPVFSYKLSIIHFWSLIFVYIWAGPHHL
;
A
#
# COMPACT_ATOMS: atom_id res chain seq x y z
N ARG A 1 6.22 25.94 -5.40
CA ARG A 1 6.94 24.92 -4.61
C ARG A 1 6.28 23.57 -4.88
N HIS A 2 7.05 22.50 -5.07
CA HIS A 2 6.52 21.14 -5.31
C HIS A 2 6.90 20.22 -4.16
N LEU A 3 6.05 19.24 -3.87
CA LEU A 3 6.40 18.14 -2.97
C LEU A 3 7.33 17.16 -3.69
N TYR A 4 8.38 16.72 -3.00
CA TYR A 4 9.33 15.76 -3.54
C TYR A 4 8.68 14.39 -3.74
N VAL A 5 9.06 13.66 -4.80
CA VAL A 5 8.42 12.39 -5.19
C VAL A 5 8.50 11.35 -4.08
N ALA A 6 9.59 11.30 -3.30
CA ALA A 6 9.69 10.37 -2.16
C ALA A 6 8.54 10.57 -1.15
N ILE A 7 8.09 11.81 -0.95
CA ILE A 7 6.98 12.12 -0.04
C ILE A 7 5.67 11.56 -0.59
N TRP A 8 5.49 11.54 -1.91
CA TRP A 8 4.29 10.97 -2.53
C TRP A 8 4.18 9.48 -2.21
N PHE A 9 5.29 8.74 -2.30
CA PHE A 9 5.33 7.33 -1.95
C PHE A 9 5.00 7.08 -0.48
N TYR A 10 5.50 7.90 0.45
CA TYR A 10 5.15 7.78 1.87
C TYR A 10 3.70 8.13 2.17
N ILE A 11 3.14 9.15 1.53
CA ILE A 11 1.70 9.45 1.63
C ILE A 11 0.89 8.26 1.11
N GLY A 12 1.29 7.69 -0.03
CA GLY A 12 0.71 6.46 -0.58
C GLY A 12 0.78 5.29 0.41
N THR A 13 1.95 5.04 1.02
CA THR A 13 2.15 4.03 2.07
C THR A 13 1.14 4.20 3.20
N TRP A 14 1.07 5.38 3.81
CA TRP A 14 0.24 5.60 4.99
C TRP A 14 -1.24 5.52 4.67
N VAL A 15 -1.70 6.20 3.60
CA VAL A 15 -3.11 6.15 3.20
C VAL A 15 -3.52 4.74 2.80
N GLY A 16 -2.69 4.07 2.00
CA GLY A 16 -2.93 2.71 1.54
C GLY A 16 -3.02 1.72 2.69
N ILE A 17 -1.99 1.66 3.55
CA ILE A 17 -1.98 0.67 4.65
C ILE A 17 -3.09 0.90 5.66
N THR A 18 -3.41 2.17 5.98
CA THR A 18 -4.51 2.49 6.89
C THR A 18 -5.85 2.04 6.31
N MET A 19 -6.12 2.33 5.03
CA MET A 19 -7.34 1.87 4.38
C MET A 19 -7.43 0.35 4.38
N LEU A 20 -6.37 -0.32 3.94
CA LEU A 20 -6.31 -1.78 3.85
C LEU A 20 -6.55 -2.44 5.21
N HIS A 21 -5.84 -1.98 6.24
CA HIS A 21 -5.94 -2.54 7.59
C HIS A 21 -7.34 -2.36 8.17
N VAL A 22 -7.93 -1.17 8.05
CA VAL A 22 -9.28 -0.91 8.57
C VAL A 22 -10.32 -1.82 7.91
N PHE A 23 -10.32 -1.90 6.57
CA PHE A 23 -11.35 -2.66 5.86
C PHE A 23 -11.16 -4.17 5.98
N ASN A 24 -9.94 -4.68 5.97
CA ASN A 24 -9.71 -6.12 6.14
C ASN A 24 -10.06 -6.61 7.54
N ASN A 25 -9.85 -5.76 8.56
CA ASN A 25 -10.07 -6.09 9.95
C ASN A 25 -11.44 -5.59 10.47
N LEU A 26 -12.42 -5.40 9.59
CA LEU A 26 -13.81 -5.24 10.02
C LEU A 26 -14.31 -6.58 10.57
N GLU A 27 -14.39 -6.68 11.88
CA GLU A 27 -14.74 -7.90 12.59
C GLU A 27 -15.69 -7.62 13.75
N VAL A 28 -16.59 -8.57 14.00
CA VAL A 28 -17.53 -8.50 15.13
C VAL A 28 -16.91 -9.26 16.30
N PRO A 29 -16.63 -8.59 17.44
CA PRO A 29 -16.08 -9.26 18.61
C PRO A 29 -17.14 -10.18 19.23
N LEU A 30 -16.73 -11.39 19.63
CA LEU A 30 -17.59 -12.33 20.34
C LEU A 30 -17.97 -11.81 21.73
N SER A 31 -17.07 -11.03 22.35
CA SER A 31 -17.26 -10.36 23.64
C SER A 31 -16.37 -9.13 23.73
N PHE A 32 -16.78 -8.10 24.48
CA PHE A 32 -16.00 -6.86 24.64
C PHE A 32 -14.70 -7.01 25.45
N THR A 33 -14.55 -8.11 26.20
CA THR A 33 -13.38 -8.37 27.05
C THR A 33 -12.46 -9.46 26.50
N GLY A 34 -12.85 -10.12 25.41
CA GLY A 34 -12.10 -11.21 24.80
C GLY A 34 -11.50 -10.81 23.46
N TRP A 35 -10.45 -11.51 23.04
CA TRP A 35 -9.74 -11.27 21.78
C TRP A 35 -10.39 -11.98 20.58
N LYS A 36 -11.40 -12.81 20.80
CA LYS A 36 -12.04 -13.58 19.72
C LYS A 36 -13.05 -12.72 18.98
N SER A 37 -12.90 -12.67 17.67
CA SER A 37 -13.77 -11.99 16.72
C SER A 37 -14.03 -12.87 15.50
N TYR A 38 -15.02 -12.48 14.70
CA TYR A 38 -15.34 -13.08 13.41
C TYR A 38 -15.38 -11.99 12.33
N SER A 39 -14.82 -12.29 11.16
CA SER A 39 -14.83 -11.39 9.99
C SER A 39 -16.25 -10.92 9.69
N ALA A 40 -16.41 -9.65 9.31
CA ALA A 40 -17.65 -9.11 8.77
C ALA A 40 -18.00 -9.71 7.39
N TYR A 41 -17.05 -10.40 6.75
CA TYR A 41 -17.21 -11.04 5.45
C TYR A 41 -17.28 -12.58 5.57
N SER A 42 -17.64 -13.26 4.48
CA SER A 42 -17.61 -14.73 4.42
C SER A 42 -17.34 -15.27 3.01
N GLY A 43 -16.83 -16.50 2.95
CA GLY A 43 -16.61 -17.24 1.70
C GLY A 43 -15.69 -16.53 0.70
N VAL A 44 -16.05 -16.56 -0.58
CA VAL A 44 -15.27 -15.94 -1.66
C VAL A 44 -15.09 -14.43 -1.46
N LYS A 45 -16.05 -13.74 -0.81
CA LYS A 45 -15.92 -12.30 -0.53
C LYS A 45 -14.86 -12.03 0.52
N ASP A 46 -14.82 -12.84 1.59
CA ASP A 46 -13.77 -12.76 2.61
C ASP A 46 -12.40 -13.04 1.97
N ALA A 47 -12.31 -14.05 1.10
CA ALA A 47 -11.07 -14.35 0.38
C ALA A 47 -10.62 -13.20 -0.55
N LEU A 48 -11.55 -12.53 -1.24
CA LEU A 48 -11.27 -11.36 -2.08
C LEU A 48 -10.78 -10.17 -1.24
N VAL A 49 -11.43 -9.85 -0.13
CA VAL A 49 -10.99 -8.75 0.76
C VAL A 49 -9.63 -9.10 1.39
N GLN A 50 -9.46 -10.34 1.83
CA GLN A 50 -8.21 -10.85 2.42
C GLN A 50 -7.03 -10.75 1.45
N TRP A 51 -7.21 -11.08 0.17
CA TRP A 51 -6.12 -10.95 -0.80
C TRP A 51 -5.99 -9.59 -1.44
N TRP A 52 -7.06 -8.79 -1.48
CA TRP A 52 -6.95 -7.36 -1.70
C TRP A 52 -6.06 -6.72 -0.62
N TYR A 53 -6.27 -7.06 0.66
CA TYR A 53 -5.38 -6.66 1.75
C TYR A 53 -3.98 -7.24 1.60
N GLY A 54 -3.86 -8.57 1.50
CA GLY A 54 -2.57 -9.27 1.56
C GLY A 54 -1.62 -8.85 0.45
N HIS A 55 -2.11 -8.74 -0.79
CA HIS A 55 -1.29 -8.28 -1.90
C HIS A 55 -0.88 -6.81 -1.75
N ASN A 56 -1.84 -5.95 -1.42
CA ASN A 56 -1.58 -4.53 -1.27
C ASN A 56 -0.77 -4.20 -0.01
N ALA A 57 -0.76 -5.05 1.02
CA ALA A 57 0.14 -4.91 2.15
C ALA A 57 1.59 -4.99 1.67
N VAL A 58 1.94 -5.90 0.76
CA VAL A 58 3.27 -5.93 0.14
C VAL A 58 3.55 -4.66 -0.67
N ALA A 59 2.57 -4.14 -1.41
CA ALA A 59 2.70 -2.90 -2.16
C ALA A 59 2.98 -1.70 -1.25
N PHE A 60 2.08 -1.46 -0.30
CA PHE A 60 2.06 -0.24 0.49
C PHE A 60 3.00 -0.30 1.69
N PHE A 61 3.36 -1.49 2.17
CA PHE A 61 4.29 -1.64 3.29
C PHE A 61 5.72 -2.01 2.87
N LEU A 62 5.91 -2.75 1.77
CA LEU A 62 7.23 -3.24 1.36
C LEU A 62 7.75 -2.62 0.06
N THR A 63 6.88 -2.11 -0.81
CA THR A 63 7.30 -1.52 -2.09
C THR A 63 7.36 0.01 -2.02
N THR A 64 6.23 0.66 -1.76
CA THR A 64 6.15 2.14 -1.74
C THR A 64 7.10 2.81 -0.74
N PRO A 65 7.26 2.39 0.53
CA PRO A 65 8.19 3.07 1.43
C PRO A 65 9.64 2.81 1.04
N VAL A 66 9.95 1.65 0.48
CA VAL A 66 11.28 1.34 -0.07
C VAL A 66 11.57 2.19 -1.31
N LEU A 67 10.58 2.43 -2.16
CA LEU A 67 10.70 3.39 -3.27
C LEU A 67 10.87 4.82 -2.73
N GLY A 68 10.18 5.20 -1.67
CA GLY A 68 10.39 6.48 -0.98
C GLY A 68 11.85 6.64 -0.51
N LEU A 69 12.40 5.62 0.15
CA LEU A 69 13.81 5.57 0.53
C LEU A 69 14.72 5.67 -0.70
N MET A 70 14.46 4.89 -1.75
CA MET A 70 15.25 4.90 -2.99
C MET A 70 15.25 6.30 -3.62
N TYR A 71 14.10 6.95 -3.76
CA TYR A 71 13.98 8.30 -4.33
C TYR A 71 14.73 9.35 -3.50
N TYR A 72 15.02 9.12 -2.23
CA TYR A 72 15.86 10.02 -1.42
C TYR A 72 17.34 9.62 -1.42
N PHE A 73 17.64 8.39 -1.02
CA PHE A 73 18.99 7.93 -0.77
C PHE A 73 19.79 7.65 -2.03
N LEU A 74 19.18 7.18 -3.13
CA LEU A 74 19.92 6.89 -4.36
C LEU A 74 20.46 8.16 -5.04
N PRO A 75 19.68 9.24 -5.26
CA PRO A 75 20.21 10.51 -5.74
C PRO A 75 21.23 11.11 -4.78
N LYS A 76 21.00 11.00 -3.47
CA LYS A 76 21.88 11.55 -2.44
C LYS A 76 23.24 10.85 -2.41
N ALA A 77 23.28 9.52 -2.51
CA ALA A 77 24.51 8.74 -2.49
C ALA A 77 25.30 8.81 -3.80
N SER A 78 24.60 9.00 -4.93
CA SER A 78 25.24 9.11 -6.25
C SER A 78 25.59 10.55 -6.65
N GLU A 79 25.21 11.54 -5.83
CA GLU A 79 25.35 12.97 -6.11
C GLU A 79 24.80 13.38 -7.48
N ARG A 80 23.75 12.69 -7.93
CA ARG A 80 23.09 12.92 -9.21
C ARG A 80 21.65 13.35 -8.99
N PRO A 81 21.10 14.21 -9.88
CA PRO A 81 19.68 14.52 -9.84
C PRO A 81 18.85 13.27 -10.15
N VAL A 82 17.61 13.25 -9.69
CA VAL A 82 16.64 12.21 -10.07
C VAL A 82 16.48 12.19 -11.59
N PHE A 83 16.64 11.02 -12.20
CA PHE A 83 16.41 10.84 -13.61
C PHE A 83 14.91 10.92 -13.94
N SER A 84 14.57 11.80 -14.89
CA SER A 84 13.22 12.00 -15.44
C SER A 84 12.10 12.19 -14.40
N TYR A 85 11.77 13.46 -14.12
CA TYR A 85 10.59 13.79 -13.32
C TYR A 85 9.28 13.29 -13.93
N LYS A 86 9.16 13.30 -15.27
CA LYS A 86 7.98 12.77 -15.98
C LYS A 86 7.78 11.28 -15.71
N LEU A 87 8.87 10.51 -15.76
CA LEU A 87 8.82 9.08 -15.44
C LEU A 87 8.38 8.87 -13.99
N SER A 88 8.85 9.71 -13.07
CA SER A 88 8.46 9.62 -11.66
C SER A 88 6.96 9.84 -11.45
N ILE A 89 6.34 10.77 -12.19
CA ILE A 89 4.88 10.99 -12.18
C ILE A 89 4.14 9.75 -12.69
N ILE A 90 4.52 9.26 -13.89
CA ILE A 90 3.86 8.11 -14.52
C ILE A 90 4.01 6.87 -13.64
N HIS A 91 5.21 6.61 -13.15
CA HIS A 91 5.50 5.48 -12.27
C HIS A 91 4.66 5.53 -11.00
N PHE A 92 4.62 6.68 -10.31
CA PHE A 92 3.84 6.81 -9.09
C PHE A 92 2.34 6.52 -9.33
N TRP A 93 1.71 7.21 -10.28
CA TRP A 93 0.27 7.06 -10.51
C TRP A 93 -0.10 5.69 -11.06
N SER A 94 0.67 5.17 -12.01
CA SER A 94 0.43 3.83 -12.57
C SER A 94 0.60 2.76 -11.50
N LEU A 95 1.64 2.84 -10.67
CA LEU A 95 1.84 1.87 -9.59
C LEU A 95 0.67 1.91 -8.62
N ILE A 96 0.36 3.07 -8.03
CA ILE A 96 -0.68 3.19 -7.00
C ILE A 96 -2.06 2.76 -7.53
N PHE A 97 -2.39 3.13 -8.78
CA PHE A 97 -3.69 2.80 -9.36
C PHE A 97 -3.81 1.33 -9.78
N VAL A 98 -2.77 0.76 -10.41
CA VAL A 98 -2.86 -0.61 -10.96
C VAL A 98 -2.70 -1.66 -9.85
N TYR A 99 -1.81 -1.43 -8.88
CA TYR A 99 -1.48 -2.44 -7.86
C TYR A 99 -2.69 -2.84 -7.01
N ILE A 100 -3.64 -1.91 -6.80
CA ILE A 100 -4.83 -2.16 -5.99
C ILE A 100 -5.70 -3.30 -6.52
N TRP A 101 -5.61 -3.61 -7.82
CA TRP A 101 -6.41 -4.62 -8.51
C TRP A 101 -5.76 -6.00 -8.55
N ALA A 102 -4.51 -6.16 -8.10
CA ALA A 102 -3.77 -7.41 -8.24
C ALA A 102 -4.09 -8.46 -7.16
N GLY A 103 -4.98 -8.16 -6.20
CA GLY A 103 -5.42 -9.13 -5.18
C GLY A 103 -5.90 -10.49 -5.72
N PRO A 104 -6.73 -10.57 -6.78
CA PRO A 104 -7.29 -11.83 -7.27
C PRO A 104 -6.29 -12.84 -7.84
N HIS A 105 -5.02 -12.51 -8.09
CA HIS A 105 -4.05 -13.54 -8.54
C HIS A 105 -3.70 -14.57 -7.47
N HIS A 106 -4.15 -14.38 -6.23
CA HIS A 106 -3.94 -15.28 -5.10
C HIS A 106 -5.09 -16.27 -4.90
N LEU A 107 -6.23 -16.06 -5.58
CA LEU A 107 -7.44 -16.87 -5.51
C LEU A 107 -7.45 -17.93 -6.62
#